data_AF-V5G7K5-F1
#
_entry.id   AF-V5G7K5-F1
#
_cell.length_a   1.000
_cell.length_b   1.000
_cell.length_c   1.000
_cell.angle_alpha   90.00
_cell.angle_beta   90.00
_cell.angle_gamma   90.00
#
_symmetry.space_group_name_H-M   'P 1'
#
loop_
_entity.id
_entity.type
_entity.pdbx_description
1 polymer ?
#
loop_
_entity_poly.entity_id
_entity_poly.type
_entity_poly.pdbx_seq_one_letter_code
_entity_poly.pdbx_strand_id
1 'polypeptide(L)'
;AGEMERKIVKEVIKRAKNPVKGRVIPPDILEKYRTKLEKIEPQIAQILQEEYEERMLNKAENQANRAEKLLKGELDEKRPWFQSKKQRKEEQHRLSLKQTNGENKNVTKKGAKKPKAKKDRSKETPEDRIQNEINKVALLQAKLAKKKQKQKKISTVREESFQINS
;
A
#
# COMPACT_ATOMS: atom_id res chain seq x y z
N ALA A 1 0.49 31.47 -24.31
CA ALA A 1 0.10 30.65 -23.14
C ALA A 1 0.87 29.34 -23.22
N GLY A 2 1.81 29.15 -22.30
CA GLY A 2 2.76 28.04 -22.28
C GLY A 2 2.18 26.73 -21.75
N GLU A 3 2.84 25.61 -22.06
CA GLU A 3 2.44 24.28 -21.59
C GLU A 3 2.39 24.14 -20.06
N MET A 4 3.17 24.94 -19.33
CA MET A 4 3.23 24.88 -17.86
C MET A 4 1.91 25.34 -17.24
N GLU A 5 1.35 26.47 -17.70
CA GLU A 5 0.05 26.95 -17.20
C GLU A 5 -1.06 25.93 -17.45
N ARG A 6 -1.01 25.20 -18.58
CA ARG A 6 -2.00 24.17 -18.91
C ARG A 6 -2.03 23.04 -17.89
N LYS A 7 -0.87 22.63 -17.36
CA LYS A 7 -0.79 21.60 -16.31
C LYS A 7 -1.51 22.07 -15.05
N ILE A 8 -1.23 23.29 -14.61
CA ILE A 8 -1.84 23.89 -13.41
C ILE A 8 -3.36 23.99 -13.59
N VAL A 9 -3.83 24.53 -14.72
CA VAL A 9 -5.27 24.66 -15.01
C VAL A 9 -5.96 23.29 -15.02
N LYS A 10 -5.34 22.28 -15.64
CA LYS A 10 -5.88 20.91 -15.65
C LYS A 10 -5.99 20.32 -14.25
N GLU A 11 -4.99 20.53 -13.39
CA GLU A 11 -5.04 20.09 -12.00
C GLU A 11 -6.14 20.80 -11.20
N VAL A 12 -6.29 22.11 -11.39
CA VAL A 12 -7.34 22.90 -10.73
C VAL A 12 -8.72 22.39 -11.15
N ILE A 13 -8.96 22.19 -12.45
CA ILE A 13 -10.23 21.64 -12.97
C ILE A 13 -10.50 20.24 -12.39
N LYS A 14 -9.47 19.39 -12.29
CA LYS A 14 -9.62 18.03 -11.75
C LYS A 14 -9.96 18.02 -10.25
N ARG A 15 -9.43 18.96 -9.47
CA ARG A 15 -9.68 19.07 -8.02
C ARG A 15 -10.96 19.85 -7.69
N ALA A 16 -11.48 20.65 -8.62
CA ALA A 16 -12.67 21.46 -8.40
C ALA A 16 -13.91 20.58 -8.21
N LYS A 17 -14.69 20.86 -7.15
CA LYS A 17 -15.97 20.20 -6.89
C LYS A 17 -17.06 20.64 -7.88
N ASN A 18 -16.97 21.89 -8.35
CA ASN A 18 -17.93 22.52 -9.25
C ASN A 18 -17.28 22.79 -10.62
N PRO A 19 -18.04 22.75 -11.73
CA PRO A 19 -17.51 23.00 -13.06
C PRO A 19 -16.97 24.43 -13.19
N VAL A 20 -15.71 24.54 -13.61
CA VAL A 20 -14.99 25.82 -13.76
C VAL A 20 -15.28 26.42 -15.14
N LYS A 21 -15.68 27.70 -15.18
CA LYS A 21 -15.97 28.45 -16.41
C LYS A 21 -14.79 29.39 -16.75
N GLY A 22 -14.45 29.51 -18.03
CA GLY A 22 -13.42 30.46 -18.51
C GLY A 22 -13.96 31.89 -18.59
N ARG A 23 -14.05 32.59 -17.45
CA ARG A 23 -14.46 34.00 -17.35
C ARG A 23 -13.29 34.86 -16.89
N VAL A 24 -13.24 36.11 -17.34
CA VAL A 24 -12.31 37.10 -16.80
C VAL A 24 -12.78 37.50 -15.40
N ILE A 25 -11.89 37.38 -14.41
CA ILE A 25 -12.18 37.71 -13.02
C ILE A 25 -11.72 39.16 -12.76
N PRO A 26 -12.57 40.03 -12.17
CA PRO A 26 -12.17 41.37 -11.76
C PRO A 26 -10.94 41.39 -10.83
N PRO A 27 -10.08 42.42 -10.94
CA PRO A 27 -8.85 42.50 -10.15
C PRO A 27 -9.10 42.57 -8.64
N ASP A 28 -10.16 43.24 -8.19
CA ASP A 28 -10.51 43.39 -6.77
C ASP A 28 -10.74 42.04 -6.08
N ILE A 29 -11.32 41.08 -6.82
CA ILE A 29 -11.54 39.73 -6.31
C ILE A 29 -10.20 39.02 -6.12
N LEU A 30 -9.26 39.19 -7.07
CA LEU A 30 -7.92 38.61 -6.96
C LEU A 30 -7.19 39.16 -5.73
N GLU A 31 -7.28 40.46 -5.49
CA GLU A 31 -6.68 41.11 -4.32
C GLU A 31 -7.25 40.56 -3.00
N LYS A 32 -8.57 40.43 -2.89
CA LYS A 32 -9.22 39.80 -1.72
C LYS A 32 -8.65 38.41 -1.40
N TYR A 33 -8.44 37.56 -2.41
CA TYR A 33 -7.89 36.22 -2.21
C TYR A 33 -6.38 36.23 -1.93
N ARG A 34 -5.62 37.20 -2.48
CA ARG A 34 -4.20 37.39 -2.13
C ARG A 34 -4.03 37.74 -0.66
N THR A 35 -4.77 38.73 -0.17
CA THR A 35 -4.75 39.10 1.26
C THR A 35 -5.15 37.92 2.15
N LYS A 36 -6.10 37.09 1.70
CA LYS A 36 -6.48 35.87 2.44
C LYS A 36 -5.34 34.85 2.49
N LEU A 37 -4.60 34.67 1.40
CA LEU A 37 -3.44 33.77 1.36
C LEU A 37 -2.33 34.27 2.28
N GLU A 38 -1.99 35.56 2.21
CA GLU A 38 -0.98 36.20 3.07
C GLU A 38 -1.31 36.05 4.56
N LYS A 39 -2.59 36.10 4.93
CA LYS A 39 -3.02 35.88 6.32
C LYS A 39 -2.87 34.43 6.79
N ILE A 40 -3.05 33.46 5.90
CA ILE A 40 -3.06 32.03 6.24
C ILE A 40 -1.64 31.42 6.15
N GLU A 41 -0.80 31.92 5.27
CA GLU A 41 0.58 31.47 5.08
C GLU A 41 1.40 31.36 6.39
N PRO A 42 1.44 32.38 7.28
CA PRO A 42 2.18 32.27 8.54
C PRO A 42 1.60 31.19 9.47
N GLN A 43 0.28 30.99 9.45
CA GLN A 43 -0.37 29.96 10.26
C GLN A 43 0.01 28.56 9.78
N ILE A 44 0.06 28.34 8.46
CA ILE A 44 0.51 27.07 7.88
C ILE A 44 1.97 26.81 8.23
N ALA A 45 2.83 27.83 8.10
CA ALA A 45 4.25 27.72 8.42
C ALA A 45 4.46 27.34 9.90
N GLN A 46 3.71 27.96 10.81
CA GLN A 46 3.72 27.64 12.23
C GLN A 46 3.32 26.17 12.48
N ILE A 47 2.21 25.70 11.91
CA ILE A 47 1.74 24.32 12.09
C ILE A 47 2.77 23.31 11.59
N LEU A 48 3.38 23.55 10.41
CA LEU A 48 4.41 22.65 9.87
C LEU A 48 5.66 22.59 10.76
N GLN A 49 6.03 23.71 11.36
CA GLN A 49 7.15 23.79 12.29
C GLN A 49 6.83 23.04 13.59
N GLU A 50 5.67 23.28 14.19
CA GLU A 50 5.19 22.58 15.38
C GLU A 50 5.14 21.05 15.14
N GLU A 51 4.54 20.61 14.03
CA GLU A 51 4.50 19.18 13.66
C GLU A 51 5.91 18.58 13.49
N TYR A 52 6.86 19.36 12.98
CA TYR A 52 8.23 18.92 12.84
C TYR A 52 8.92 18.79 14.21
N GLU A 53 8.76 19.77 15.07
CA GLU A 53 9.30 19.78 16.43
C GLU A 53 8.73 18.64 17.27
N GLU A 54 7.42 18.44 17.26
CA GLU A 54 6.76 17.32 17.93
C GLU A 54 7.27 15.97 17.42
N ARG A 55 7.44 15.83 16.10
CA ARG A 55 7.98 14.59 15.51
C ARG A 55 9.41 14.32 15.97
N MET A 56 10.23 15.36 16.07
CA MET A 56 11.61 15.25 16.53
C MET A 56 11.69 14.95 18.03
N LEU A 57 10.85 15.59 18.85
CA LEU A 57 10.74 15.36 20.28
C LEU A 57 10.31 13.91 20.56
N ASN A 58 9.24 13.45 19.91
CA ASN A 58 8.78 12.06 20.00
C ASN A 58 9.87 11.05 19.63
N LYS A 59 10.70 11.36 18.61
CA LYS A 59 11.81 10.48 18.22
C LYS A 59 12.89 10.44 19.29
N ALA A 60 13.26 11.60 19.86
CA ALA A 60 14.24 11.70 20.93
C ALA A 60 13.75 10.98 22.20
N GLU A 61 12.50 11.19 22.59
CA GLU A 61 11.86 10.53 23.73
C GLU A 61 11.83 9.01 23.55
N ASN A 62 11.42 8.51 22.38
CA ASN A 62 11.46 7.08 22.10
C ASN A 62 12.87 6.49 22.16
N GLN A 63 13.90 7.25 21.75
CA GLN A 63 15.29 6.83 21.87
C GLN A 63 15.76 6.80 23.33
N ALA A 64 15.42 7.82 24.11
CA ALA A 64 15.73 7.90 25.54
C ALA A 64 15.04 6.77 26.31
N ASN A 65 13.74 6.58 26.13
CA ASN A 65 12.96 5.50 26.75
C ASN A 65 13.53 4.11 26.40
N ARG A 66 13.99 3.92 25.15
CA ARG A 66 14.63 2.67 24.76
C ARG A 66 15.98 2.48 25.46
N ALA A 67 16.80 3.53 25.54
CA ALA A 67 18.08 3.47 26.25
C ALA A 67 17.88 3.18 27.73
N GLU A 68 16.88 3.80 28.36
CA GLU A 68 16.51 3.56 29.76
C GLU A 68 16.09 2.11 29.99
N LYS A 69 15.20 1.56 29.15
CA LYS A 69 14.79 0.15 29.23
C LYS A 69 15.96 -0.81 29.10
N LEU A 70 16.88 -0.54 28.17
CA LEU A 70 18.09 -1.34 27.99
C LEU A 70 18.99 -1.30 29.24
N LEU A 71 19.12 -0.14 29.89
CA LEU A 71 19.89 0.00 31.14
C LEU A 71 19.22 -0.74 32.31
N LYS A 72 17.88 -0.70 32.39
CA LYS A 72 17.10 -1.45 33.40
C LYS A 72 17.08 -2.97 33.13
N GLY A 73 17.54 -3.41 31.97
CA GLY A 73 17.49 -4.81 31.55
C GLY A 73 16.08 -5.28 31.14
N GLU A 74 15.14 -4.35 30.94
CA GLU A 74 13.80 -4.65 30.45
C GLU A 74 13.87 -4.92 28.94
N LEU A 75 13.54 -6.15 28.53
CA LEU A 75 13.41 -6.51 27.12
C LEU A 75 12.11 -5.93 26.56
N ASP A 76 12.19 -5.25 25.41
CA ASP A 76 11.01 -4.78 24.69
C ASP A 76 9.99 -5.92 24.50
N GLU A 77 8.79 -5.75 25.05
CA GLU A 77 7.71 -6.72 24.93
C GLU A 77 7.37 -6.96 23.45
N LYS A 78 7.48 -8.23 23.03
CA LYS A 78 7.07 -8.62 21.67
C LYS A 78 5.56 -8.52 21.57
N ARG A 79 5.07 -7.57 20.78
CA ARG A 79 3.64 -7.43 20.47
C ARG A 79 3.06 -8.80 20.08
N PRO A 80 2.06 -9.33 20.83
CA PRO A 80 1.66 -10.73 20.73
C PRO A 80 1.05 -11.09 19.38
N TRP A 81 0.44 -10.12 18.71
CA TRP A 81 -0.22 -10.30 17.41
C TRP A 81 0.70 -10.10 16.21
N PHE A 82 1.96 -9.70 16.41
CA PHE A 82 2.88 -9.45 15.30
C PHE A 82 3.84 -10.61 15.09
N GLN A 83 3.67 -11.31 13.98
CA GLN A 83 4.62 -12.33 13.54
C GLN A 83 6.00 -11.71 13.26
N SER A 84 7.04 -12.19 13.93
CA SER A 84 8.43 -11.78 13.69
C SER A 84 8.87 -12.06 12.24
N LYS A 85 9.91 -11.36 11.75
CA LYS A 85 10.47 -11.60 10.41
C LYS A 85 10.87 -13.08 10.19
N LYS A 86 11.34 -13.74 11.25
CA LYS A 86 11.71 -15.16 11.24
C LYS A 86 10.47 -16.03 11.06
N GLN A 87 9.47 -15.86 11.92
CA GLN A 87 8.21 -16.60 11.84
C GLN A 87 7.51 -16.38 10.48
N ARG A 88 7.54 -15.16 9.92
CA ARG A 88 6.97 -14.88 8.59
C ARG A 88 7.69 -15.63 7.47
N LYS A 89 9.01 -15.74 7.56
CA LYS A 89 9.83 -16.48 6.58
C LYS A 89 9.59 -17.99 6.70
N GLU A 90 9.47 -18.49 7.93
CA GLU A 90 9.12 -19.88 8.21
C GLU A 90 7.73 -20.22 7.69
N GLU A 91 6.73 -19.37 7.94
CA GLU A 91 5.38 -19.52 7.41
C GLU A 91 5.35 -19.48 5.88
N GLN A 92 6.09 -18.54 5.28
CA GLN A 92 6.24 -18.48 3.83
C GLN A 92 6.88 -19.76 3.26
N HIS A 93 7.88 -20.32 3.95
CA HIS A 93 8.53 -21.57 3.55
C HIS A 93 7.56 -22.74 3.69
N ARG A 94 6.87 -22.85 4.83
CA ARG A 94 5.86 -23.85 5.12
C ARG A 94 4.73 -23.87 4.10
N LEU A 95 4.27 -22.70 3.68
CA LEU A 95 3.21 -22.54 2.68
C LEU A 95 3.73 -22.58 1.24
N SER A 96 5.04 -22.68 1.01
CA SER A 96 5.58 -22.75 -0.34
C SER A 96 5.36 -24.15 -0.92
N LEU A 97 4.56 -24.24 -1.99
CA LEU A 97 4.39 -25.49 -2.76
C LEU A 97 5.64 -25.93 -3.54
N LYS A 98 6.79 -25.26 -3.35
CA LYS A 98 8.03 -25.71 -3.96
C LYS A 98 8.54 -26.89 -3.15
N GLN A 99 8.35 -28.10 -3.69
CA GLN A 99 9.09 -29.26 -3.22
C GLN A 99 10.58 -28.94 -3.33
N THR A 100 11.21 -28.66 -2.21
CA THR A 100 12.67 -28.62 -2.12
C THR A 100 13.15 -30.06 -2.07
N ASN A 101 13.10 -30.75 -3.21
CA ASN A 101 13.98 -31.89 -3.40
C ASN A 101 15.40 -31.32 -3.34
N GLY A 102 16.09 -31.68 -2.26
CA GLY A 102 17.50 -31.46 -1.92
C GLY A 102 18.19 -30.29 -2.61
N GLU A 103 18.44 -29.21 -1.86
CA GLU A 103 19.72 -28.51 -1.87
C GLU A 103 19.68 -27.35 -0.85
N ASN A 104 20.45 -27.52 0.22
CA ASN A 104 20.80 -26.44 1.15
C ASN A 104 21.60 -25.38 0.40
N LYS A 105 20.92 -24.34 -0.11
CA LYS A 105 21.57 -23.12 -0.59
C LYS A 105 21.30 -21.99 0.39
N ASN A 106 22.29 -21.73 1.23
CA ASN A 106 22.44 -20.48 1.98
C ASN A 106 22.39 -19.31 0.98
N VAL A 107 21.27 -18.58 0.93
CA VAL A 107 21.14 -17.37 0.12
C VAL A 107 20.83 -16.18 1.02
N THR A 108 21.90 -15.43 1.30
CA THR A 108 21.90 -14.03 1.69
C THR A 108 21.07 -13.21 0.69
N LYS A 109 20.01 -12.57 1.17
CA LYS A 109 19.14 -11.71 0.35
C LYS A 109 19.76 -10.30 0.22
N LYS A 110 20.39 -10.00 -0.91
CA LYS A 110 20.35 -8.66 -1.52
C LYS A 110 19.79 -8.78 -2.94
N GLY A 111 19.01 -7.78 -3.33
CA GLY A 111 18.08 -7.82 -4.45
C GLY A 111 18.71 -8.27 -5.77
N ALA A 112 18.27 -9.43 -6.24
CA ALA A 112 18.39 -9.81 -7.63
C ALA A 112 16.99 -10.20 -8.10
N LYS A 113 16.52 -9.49 -9.13
CA LYS A 113 15.41 -9.94 -9.99
C LYS A 113 15.68 -11.41 -10.30
N LYS A 114 14.84 -12.32 -9.79
CA LYS A 114 14.96 -13.75 -10.10
C LYS A 114 14.87 -13.90 -11.62
N PRO A 115 15.93 -14.36 -12.32
CA PRO A 115 15.70 -14.91 -13.65
C PRO A 115 14.73 -16.08 -13.47
N LYS A 116 13.77 -16.21 -14.38
CA LYS A 116 12.94 -17.41 -14.47
C LYS A 116 13.91 -18.59 -14.59
N ALA A 117 14.15 -19.31 -13.50
CA ALA A 117 14.92 -20.53 -13.53
C ALA A 117 14.20 -21.45 -14.52
N LYS A 118 14.81 -21.64 -15.69
CA LYS A 118 14.47 -22.75 -16.58
C LYS A 118 14.84 -23.99 -15.76
N LYS A 119 13.86 -24.55 -15.04
CA LYS A 119 13.98 -25.91 -14.52
C LYS A 119 14.33 -26.75 -15.74
N ASP A 120 15.47 -27.43 -15.68
CA ASP A 120 15.95 -28.27 -16.76
C ASP A 120 14.84 -29.27 -17.11
N ARG A 121 14.16 -29.05 -18.25
CA ARG A 121 13.04 -29.89 -18.70
C ARG A 121 13.53 -31.28 -19.16
N SER A 122 14.83 -31.53 -19.11
CA SER A 122 15.44 -32.75 -19.67
C SER A 122 15.20 -34.02 -18.85
N LYS A 123 14.61 -33.94 -17.64
CA LYS A 123 14.33 -35.10 -16.76
C LYS A 123 12.95 -35.06 -16.07
N GLU A 124 11.91 -34.51 -16.72
CA GLU A 124 10.54 -34.68 -16.22
C GLU A 124 9.90 -35.91 -16.88
N THR A 125 9.50 -36.89 -16.09
CA THR A 125 8.75 -38.04 -16.62
C THR A 125 7.36 -37.60 -17.11
N PRO A 126 6.74 -38.32 -18.06
CA PRO A 126 5.35 -38.03 -18.47
C PRO A 126 4.38 -38.04 -17.28
N GLU A 127 4.60 -38.94 -16.33
CA GLU A 127 3.81 -39.07 -15.10
C GLU A 127 3.92 -37.82 -14.20
N ASP A 128 5.13 -37.29 -14.01
CA ASP A 128 5.34 -36.05 -13.24
C ASP A 128 4.62 -34.85 -13.86
N ARG A 129 4.53 -34.80 -15.19
CA ARG A 129 3.80 -33.74 -15.89
C ARG A 129 2.30 -33.83 -15.62
N ILE A 130 1.74 -35.03 -15.72
CA ILE A 130 0.33 -35.30 -15.44
C ILE A 130 0.00 -34.93 -13.99
N GLN A 131 0.81 -35.38 -13.03
CA GLN A 131 0.62 -35.05 -11.62
C GLN A 131 0.68 -33.54 -11.35
N ASN A 132 1.61 -32.83 -11.98
CA ASN A 132 1.69 -31.38 -11.86
C ASN A 132 0.45 -30.66 -12.42
N GLU A 133 -0.10 -31.14 -13.53
CA GLU A 133 -1.32 -30.60 -14.12
C GLU A 133 -2.54 -30.88 -13.22
N ILE A 134 -2.69 -32.10 -12.71
CA ILE A 134 -3.73 -32.48 -11.75
C ILE A 134 -3.66 -31.60 -10.50
N ASN A 135 -2.47 -31.46 -9.92
CA ASN A 135 -2.26 -30.62 -8.73
C ASN A 135 -2.60 -29.15 -9.00
N LYS A 136 -2.25 -28.64 -10.18
CA LYS A 136 -2.58 -27.27 -10.60
C LYS A 136 -4.10 -27.07 -10.73
N VAL A 137 -4.80 -28.04 -11.32
CA VAL A 137 -6.26 -28.01 -11.45
C VAL A 137 -6.94 -28.08 -10.07
N ALA A 138 -6.50 -28.99 -9.21
CA ALA A 138 -7.02 -29.13 -7.85
C ALA A 138 -6.86 -27.83 -7.03
N LEU A 139 -5.70 -27.18 -7.13
CA LEU A 139 -5.45 -25.90 -6.47
C LEU A 139 -6.34 -24.77 -7.01
N LEU A 140 -6.56 -24.74 -8.33
CA LEU A 140 -7.45 -23.76 -8.96
C LEU A 140 -8.89 -23.96 -8.46
N GLN A 141 -9.37 -25.20 -8.44
CA GLN A 141 -10.68 -25.56 -7.91
C GLN A 141 -10.83 -25.16 -6.43
N ALA A 142 -9.83 -25.49 -5.59
CA ALA A 142 -9.82 -25.09 -4.18
C ALA A 142 -9.86 -23.57 -4.00
N LYS A 143 -9.15 -22.80 -4.85
CA LYS A 143 -9.16 -21.33 -4.83
C LYS A 143 -10.53 -20.77 -5.21
N LEU A 144 -11.18 -21.34 -6.22
CA LEU A 144 -12.53 -20.95 -6.62
C LEU A 144 -13.56 -21.27 -5.54
N ALA A 145 -13.47 -22.45 -4.92
CA ALA A 145 -14.33 -22.85 -3.80
C ALA A 145 -14.18 -21.88 -2.61
N LYS A 146 -12.94 -21.56 -2.21
CA LYS A 146 -12.67 -20.56 -1.16
C LYS A 146 -13.20 -19.17 -1.52
N LYS A 147 -13.10 -18.75 -2.79
CA LYS A 147 -13.65 -17.46 -3.24
C LYS A 147 -15.18 -17.45 -3.17
N LYS A 148 -15.84 -18.59 -3.47
CA LYS A 148 -17.29 -18.75 -3.39
C LYS A 148 -17.82 -18.78 -1.95
N GLN A 149 -17.08 -19.40 -1.03
CA GLN A 149 -17.43 -19.44 0.40
C GLN A 149 -17.22 -18.10 1.13
N LYS A 150 -16.37 -17.20 0.61
CA LYS A 150 -16.18 -15.88 1.21
C LYS A 150 -17.42 -15.01 1.01
N GLN A 151 -17.92 -14.41 2.09
CA GLN A 151 -18.98 -13.41 2.05
C GLN A 151 -18.58 -12.26 1.10
N LYS A 152 -19.50 -11.85 0.24
CA LYS A 152 -19.30 -10.69 -0.65
C LYS A 152 -19.29 -9.42 0.20
N LYS A 153 -18.46 -8.45 -0.17
CA LYS A 153 -18.51 -7.12 0.44
C LYS A 153 -19.87 -6.49 0.12
N ILE A 154 -20.53 -5.95 1.13
CA ILE A 154 -21.76 -5.17 0.96
C ILE A 154 -21.35 -3.88 0.22
N SER A 155 -21.83 -3.73 -1.01
CA SER A 155 -21.72 -2.47 -1.77
C SER A 155 -22.97 -1.67 -1.50
N THR A 156 -22.82 -0.38 -1.20
CA THR A 156 -23.95 0.55 -1.05
C THR A 156 -24.66 0.67 -2.40
N VAL A 157 -25.83 0.05 -2.52
CA VAL A 157 -26.77 0.31 -3.62
C VAL A 157 -27.39 1.68 -3.33
N ARG A 158 -27.14 2.67 -4.20
CA ARG A 158 -27.96 3.88 -4.24
C ARG A 158 -29.29 3.46 -4.85
N GLU A 159 -30.39 3.62 -4.13
CA GLU A 159 -31.74 3.50 -4.68
C GLU A 159 -31.93 4.55 -5.77
N GLU A 160 -31.78 4.14 -7.03
CA GLU A 160 -32.39 4.87 -8.13
C GLU A 160 -33.86 4.43 -8.20
N SER A 161 -34.73 5.43 -8.08
CA SER A 161 -36.19 5.37 -8.07
C SER A 161 -36.75 4.45 -9.17
N PHE A 162 -37.51 3.44 -8.76
CA PHE A 162 -38.41 2.72 -9.66
C PHE A 162 -39.47 3.68 -10.21
N GLN A 163 -39.36 4.06 -11.49
CA GLN A 163 -40.49 4.59 -12.24
C GLN A 163 -41.47 3.46 -12.52
N ILE A 164 -42.65 3.57 -11.90
CA ILE A 164 -43.83 2.78 -12.24
C ILE A 164 -44.35 3.35 -13.55
N ASN A 165 -44.28 2.58 -14.64
CA ASN A 165 -45.00 2.90 -15.86
C ASN A 165 -46.42 2.32 -15.75
N SER A 166 -47.40 3.21 -15.95
CA SER A 166 -48.83 2.92 -16.10
C SER A 166 -49.12 2.13 -17.37
#